data_AF-A0A7X6JQ23-F1
#
_entry.id   AF-A0A7X6JQ23-F1
#
_cell.length_a   1.000
_cell.length_b   1.000
_cell.length_c   1.000
_cell.angle_alpha   90.00
_cell.angle_beta   90.00
_cell.angle_gamma   90.00
#
_symmetry.space_group_name_H-M   'P 1'
#
loop_
_entity.id
_entity.type
_entity.pdbx_description
1 polymer ?
#
loop_
_entity_poly.entity_id
_entity_poly.type
_entity_poly.pdbx_seq_one_letter_code
_entity_poly.pdbx_strand_id
1 'polypeptide(L)' 'MENNFATQGMVSFLFGIFCAYWAQETDRNPWLWFFFGFFLPPIAGIVLCIKNSSDKKEVTSSLPPHLAQRIKAREKAMK' A
#
# COMPACT_ATOMS: atom_id res chain seq x y z
N MET A 1 20.57 -16.76 14.31
CA MET A 1 20.61 -15.43 13.69
C MET A 1 19.38 -14.68 14.19
N GLU A 2 19.55 -13.72 15.08
CA GLU A 2 18.44 -12.86 15.52
C GLU A 2 18.08 -11.91 14.38
N ASN A 3 16.85 -12.01 13.90
CA ASN A 3 16.33 -11.13 12.88
C ASN A 3 15.86 -9.84 13.54
N ASN A 4 16.76 -8.87 13.71
CA ASN A 4 16.47 -7.54 14.21
C ASN A 4 15.79 -6.70 13.13
N PHE A 5 14.56 -7.06 12.75
CA PHE A 5 13.76 -6.25 11.83
C PHE A 5 13.18 -5.04 12.56
N ALA A 6 13.31 -3.86 11.97
CA ALA A 6 12.60 -2.68 12.44
C ALA A 6 11.09 -2.94 12.34
N THR A 7 10.35 -2.68 13.42
CA THR A 7 8.90 -2.83 13.39
C THR A 7 8.31 -1.85 12.37
N GLN A 8 7.22 -2.25 11.72
CA GLN A 8 6.53 -1.39 10.75
C GLN A 8 6.13 -0.03 11.37
N GLY A 9 5.81 -0.03 12.67
CA GLY A 9 5.55 1.19 13.45
C GLY A 9 6.79 2.09 13.57
N MET A 10 7.95 1.51 13.88
CA MET A 10 9.22 2.25 13.94
C MET A 10 9.55 2.91 12.60
N VAL A 11 9.39 2.17 11.49
CA VAL A 11 9.64 2.69 10.13
C VAL A 11 8.72 3.86 9.80
N SER A 12 7.43 3.72 10.10
CA SER A 12 6.43 4.78 9.83
C SER A 12 6.69 6.03 10.68
N PHE A 13 7.11 5.84 11.93
CA PHE A 13 7.48 6.94 12.84
C PHE A 13 8.73 7.68 12.35
N LEU A 14 9.79 6.96 11.99
CA LEU A 14 11.01 7.53 11.40
C LEU A 14 10.71 8.33 10.13
N PHE A 15 9.83 7.82 9.26
CA PHE A 15 9.41 8.53 8.05
C PHE A 15 8.62 9.81 8.35
N GLY A 16 7.75 9.78 9.37
CA GLY A 16 7.07 10.97 9.88
C GLY A 16 8.06 12.04 10.38
N ILE A 17 9.08 11.64 11.16
CA ILE A 17 10.15 12.54 11.62
C ILE A 17 10.90 13.15 10.43
N PHE A 18 11.24 12.33 9.43
CA PHE A 18 11.89 12.81 8.22
C PHE A 18 11.05 13.86 7.48
N CYS A 19 9.74 13.63 7.31
CA CYS A 19 8.84 14.62 6.72
C CYS A 19 8.76 15.92 7.54
N ALA A 20 8.75 15.81 8.87
CA ALA A 20 8.76 16.97 9.76
C ALA A 20 10.06 17.78 9.64
N TYR A 21 11.21 17.11 9.52
CA TYR A 21 12.51 17.75 9.31
C TYR A 21 12.56 18.47 7.96
N TRP A 22 12.12 17.81 6.87
CA TRP A 22 12.05 18.43 5.55
C TRP A 22 11.11 19.66 5.52
N ALA A 23 10.00 19.61 6.27
CA ALA A 23 9.11 20.75 6.41
C ALA A 23 9.77 21.94 7.11
N GLN A 24 10.63 21.69 8.11
CA GLN A 24 11.41 22.76 8.76
C GLN A 24 12.38 23.39 7.77
N GLU A 25 13.10 22.59 6.99
CA GLU A 25 14.06 23.08 5.99
C GLU A 25 13.40 23.91 4.88
N THR A 26 12.09 23.71 4.66
CA THR A 26 11.30 24.41 3.64
C THR A 26 10.40 25.53 4.20
N ASP A 27 10.62 25.94 5.46
CA ASP A 27 9.86 27.00 6.14
C ASP A 27 8.32 26.70 6.17
N ARG A 28 7.97 25.44 6.42
CA ARG A 28 6.57 24.95 6.52
C ARG A 28 6.28 24.38 7.90
N ASN A 29 4.98 24.25 8.23
CA ASN A 29 4.54 23.71 9.52
C ASN A 29 4.97 22.24 9.69
N PRO A 30 5.89 21.92 10.63
CA PRO A 30 6.44 20.57 10.78
C PRO A 30 5.46 19.58 11.40
N TRP A 31 4.56 20.05 12.27
CA TRP A 31 3.53 19.22 12.88
C TRP A 31 2.55 18.70 11.82
N LEU A 32 2.12 19.58 10.90
CA LEU A 32 1.25 19.19 9.79
C LEU A 32 1.90 18.10 8.92
N TRP A 33 3.16 18.31 8.53
CA TRP A 33 3.88 17.38 7.66
C TRP A 33 4.27 16.07 8.35
N PHE A 34 4.48 16.07 9.67
CA PHE A 34 4.64 14.84 10.46
C PHE A 34 3.41 13.92 10.33
N PHE A 35 2.21 14.44 10.62
CA PHE A 35 0.98 13.65 10.52
C PHE A 35 0.66 13.29 9.08
N PHE A 36 0.97 14.16 8.13
CA PHE A 36 0.85 13.82 6.72
C PHE A 36 1.73 12.61 6.36
N GLY A 37 3.00 12.60 6.77
CA GLY A 37 3.90 11.46 6.60
C GLY A 37 3.41 10.18 7.29
N PHE A 38 2.65 10.29 8.38
CA PHE A 38 2.13 9.15 9.14
C PHE A 38 0.80 8.59 8.59
N PHE A 39 -0.14 9.44 8.18
CA PHE A 39 -1.49 9.03 7.75
C PHE A 39 -1.63 8.81 6.25
N LEU A 40 -0.83 9.48 5.42
CA LEU A 40 -0.93 9.31 3.97
C LEU A 40 -0.55 7.89 3.50
N PRO A 41 0.47 7.21 4.08
CA PRO A 41 0.81 5.84 3.69
C PRO A 41 -0.32 4.81 3.86
N PRO A 42 -1.03 4.69 5.00
CA PRO A 42 -2.13 3.75 5.12
C PRO A 42 -3.29 4.09 4.16
N ILE A 43 -3.60 5.37 3.95
CA ILE A 43 -4.62 5.79 2.98
C ILE A 43 -4.22 5.36 1.56
N ALA A 44 -2.99 5.66 1.15
CA ALA A 44 -2.46 5.27 -0.15
C ALA A 44 -2.47 3.74 -0.33
N GLY A 45 -2.12 2.99 0.73
CA GLY A 45 -2.19 1.53 0.74
C GLY A 45 -3.61 1.01 0.51
N ILE A 46 -4.62 1.58 1.18
CA ILE A 46 -6.03 1.22 0.98
C ILE A 46 -6.46 1.52 -0.45
N VAL A 47 -6.16 2.72 -0.97
CA VAL A 47 -6.50 3.13 -2.34
C VAL A 47 -5.86 2.18 -3.36
N LEU A 48 -4.59 1.81 -3.18
CA LEU A 48 -3.90 0.84 -4.01
C LEU A 48 -4.55 -0.55 -3.96
N CYS A 49 -4.97 -1.02 -2.79
CA CYS A 49 -5.69 -2.28 -2.64
C CYS A 49 -7.04 -2.25 -3.36
N ILE A 50 -7.78 -1.14 -3.27
CA ILE A 50 -9.06 -0.97 -3.99
C ILE A 50 -8.81 -1.00 -5.48
N LYS A 51 -7.84 -0.22 -5.98
CA LYS A 51 -7.54 -0.14 -7.41
C LYS A 51 -7.09 -1.48 -7.98
N ASN A 52 -6.15 -2.16 -7.30
CA ASN A 52 -5.71 -3.50 -7.69
C ASN A 52 -6.88 -4.51 -7.71
N SER A 53 -7.83 -4.38 -6.77
CA SER A 53 -9.03 -5.23 -6.76
C SER A 53 -9.97 -4.94 -7.92
N SER A 54 -10.11 -3.68 -8.32
CA SER A 54 -10.91 -3.28 -9.48
C SER A 54 -10.27 -3.74 -10.79
N ASP A 55 -8.97 -3.53 -10.96
CA ASP A 55 -8.22 -3.91 -12.17
C ASP A 55 -8.31 -5.43 -12.41
N LYS A 56 -8.22 -6.25 -11.36
CA LYS A 56 -8.41 -7.72 -11.45
C LYS A 56 -9.81 -8.12 -11.96
N LYS A 57 -10.85 -7.40 -11.55
CA LYS A 57 -12.23 -7.65 -12.01
C LYS A 57 -12.37 -7.30 -13.49
N GLU A 58 -11.81 -6.17 -13.91
CA GLU A 58 -11.85 -5.72 -15.30
C GLU A 58 -11.16 -6.72 -16.24
N VAL A 59 -9.95 -7.17 -15.89
CA VAL A 59 -9.20 -8.18 -16.66
C VAL A 59 -9.98 -9.50 -16.75
N THR A 60 -10.62 -9.93 -15.68
CA THR A 60 -11.42 -11.16 -15.68
C THR A 60 -12.69 -11.02 -16.53
N SER A 61 -13.31 -9.84 -16.53
CA SER A 61 -14.55 -9.57 -17.30
C SER A 61 -14.32 -9.45 -18.80
N SER A 62 -13.13 -9.01 -19.22
CA SER A 62 -12.73 -8.87 -20.63
C SER A 62 -12.18 -10.16 -21.23
N LEU A 63 -12.00 -11.20 -20.42
CA LEU A 63 -11.36 -12.45 -20.82
C LEU A 63 -12.34 -13.35 -21.60
N PRO A 64 -11.92 -13.98 -22.72
CA PRO A 64 -12.77 -14.93 -23.41
C PRO A 64 -13.13 -16.12 -22.50
N PRO A 65 -14.34 -16.70 -22.65
CA PRO A 65 -14.96 -17.58 -21.66
C PRO A 65 -14.10 -18.81 -21.30
N HIS A 66 -13.35 -19.35 -22.27
CA HIS A 66 -12.49 -20.51 -22.05
C HIS A 66 -11.29 -20.22 -21.10
N LEU A 67 -10.75 -19.00 -21.11
CA LEU A 67 -9.65 -18.59 -20.23
C LEU A 67 -10.16 -18.29 -18.81
N ALA A 68 -11.34 -17.68 -18.68
CA ALA A 68 -11.98 -17.44 -17.38
C ALA A 68 -12.28 -18.74 -16.63
N GLN A 69 -12.73 -19.78 -17.35
CA GLN A 69 -12.95 -21.12 -16.80
C GLN A 69 -11.65 -21.75 -16.27
N ARG A 70 -10.51 -21.57 -16.98
CA ARG A 70 -9.21 -22.07 -16.55
C ARG A 70 -8.71 -21.39 -15.26
N ILE A 71 -8.91 -20.08 -15.12
CA ILE A 71 -8.51 -19.35 -13.92
C ILE A 71 -9.32 -19.84 -12.71
N LYS A 72 -10.66 -19.95 -12.85
CA LYS A 72 -11.52 -20.48 -11.79
C LYS A 72 -11.17 -21.92 -11.41
N ALA A 73 -10.86 -22.77 -12.39
CA ALA A 73 -10.42 -24.15 -12.14
C ALA A 73 -9.10 -24.20 -11.37
N ARG A 74 -8.14 -23.30 -11.67
CA ARG A 74 -6.87 -23.18 -10.94
C ARG A 74 -7.07 -22.64 -9.52
N GLU A 75 -7.90 -21.61 -9.33
CA GLU A 75 -8.22 -21.09 -8.00
C GLU A 75 -8.86 -22.16 -7.11
N LYS A 76 -9.77 -22.98 -7.66
CA LYS A 76 -10.41 -24.08 -6.93
C LYS A 76 -9.42 -25.19 -6.55
N ALA A 77 -8.40 -25.44 -7.37
CA ALA A 77 -7.36 -26.44 -7.07
C ALA A 77 -6.33 -25.96 -6.04
N MET A 78 -6.26 -24.64 -5.76
CA MET A 78 -5.35 -24.05 -4.77
C MET A 78 -6.01 -23.76 -3.41
N LYS A 79 -7.34 -23.93 -3.29
CA LYS A 79 -8.08 -23.85 -2.03
C LYS A 79 -8.31 -25.25 -1.46
#